data_AF-A0A6G3QL70-F1
#
_entry.id   AF-A0A6G3QL70-F1
#
_cell.length_a   1.000
_cell.length_b   1.000
_cell.length_c   1.000
_cell.angle_alpha   90.00
_cell.angle_beta   90.00
_cell.angle_gamma   90.00
#
_symmetry.space_group_name_H-M   'P 1'
#
loop_
_entity.id
_entity.type
_entity.pdbx_description
1 polymer ?
#
loop_
_entity_poly.entity_id
_entity_poly.type
_entity_poly.pdbx_seq_one_letter_code
_entity_poly.pdbx_strand_id
1 'polypeptide(L)'
;MFNRPAGDGALLNVSLGTTRLTNPRVVELVISNPGDRDVTPPMFHEAKPIKFDFDAVAAVLHVATDPANALLPEITTWQEIIRGTGGRHKGGLLIEPAHLRRGQTITVTVLIDGEEKPVHCVQFPLIDVEQSNVRPGSLSRETANALDGASLYIGPFGIRVGR
;
A
#
# COMPACT_ATOMS: atom_id res chain seq x y z
N MET A 1 -31.86 32.91 2.55
CA MET A 1 -30.73 33.06 1.60
C MET A 1 -29.46 33.16 2.42
N PHE A 2 -28.65 32.09 2.46
CA PHE A 2 -27.34 32.12 3.11
C PHE A 2 -26.29 32.43 2.03
N ASN A 3 -25.67 33.60 2.13
CA ASN A 3 -24.49 33.94 1.34
C ASN A 3 -23.34 33.03 1.82
N ARG A 4 -23.00 32.01 1.03
CA ARG A 4 -21.68 31.37 1.13
C ARG A 4 -20.67 32.39 0.62
N PRO A 5 -19.64 32.78 1.39
CA PRO A 5 -18.49 33.42 0.78
C PRO A 5 -17.95 32.43 -0.25
N ALA A 6 -17.74 32.89 -1.47
CA ALA A 6 -16.93 32.17 -2.44
C ALA A 6 -15.57 31.98 -1.76
N GLY A 7 -15.30 30.77 -1.26
CA GLY A 7 -13.98 30.43 -0.81
C GLY A 7 -13.07 30.64 -2.00
N ASP A 8 -12.14 31.59 -1.89
CA ASP A 8 -11.06 31.75 -2.84
C ASP A 8 -10.56 30.35 -3.22
N GLY A 9 -10.37 30.11 -4.52
CA GLY A 9 -9.85 28.86 -5.08
C GLY A 9 -8.40 28.60 -4.66
N ALA A 10 -8.12 28.66 -3.36
CA ALA A 10 -6.88 28.33 -2.71
C ALA A 10 -6.64 26.85 -2.96
N LEU A 11 -5.84 26.60 -4.00
CA LEU A 11 -5.26 25.29 -4.27
C LEU A 11 -4.63 24.79 -2.97
N LEU A 12 -5.14 23.66 -2.47
CA LEU A 12 -4.61 22.99 -1.29
C LEU A 12 -3.12 22.69 -1.54
N ASN A 13 -2.25 23.33 -0.77
CA ASN A 13 -0.82 23.11 -0.84
C ASN A 13 -0.44 22.07 0.21
N VAL A 14 0.04 20.91 -0.25
CA VAL A 14 0.59 19.87 0.61
C VAL A 14 2.10 19.87 0.48
N SER A 15 2.79 19.84 1.61
CA SER A 15 4.25 19.74 1.67
C SER A 15 4.67 18.62 2.60
N LEU A 16 5.67 17.85 2.20
CA LEU A 16 6.35 16.87 3.03
C LEU A 16 7.70 17.43 3.45
N GLY A 17 7.80 17.92 4.69
CA GLY A 17 8.95 18.70 5.14
C GLY A 17 9.10 19.97 4.31
N THR A 18 10.20 20.11 3.59
CA THR A 18 10.48 21.26 2.71
C THR A 18 10.03 21.05 1.26
N THR A 19 9.61 19.84 0.90
CA THR A 19 9.21 19.49 -0.47
C THR A 19 7.74 19.77 -0.67
N ARG A 20 7.40 20.63 -1.63
CA ARG A 20 6.02 20.83 -2.07
C ARG A 20 5.63 19.70 -3.01
N LEU A 21 4.51 19.06 -2.72
CA LEU A 21 3.95 18.01 -3.56
C LEU A 21 3.07 18.62 -4.65
N THR A 22 3.08 18.01 -5.83
CA THR A 22 2.39 18.55 -7.01
C THR A 22 1.00 17.95 -7.20
N ASN A 23 0.89 16.64 -7.05
CA ASN A 23 -0.34 15.87 -7.11
C ASN A 23 -0.38 14.85 -5.94
N PRO A 24 -0.50 15.32 -4.69
CA PRO A 24 -0.46 14.49 -3.49
C PRO A 24 -1.73 13.64 -3.37
N ARG A 25 -1.56 12.35 -3.09
CA ARG A 25 -2.66 11.42 -2.81
C ARG A 25 -2.31 10.44 -1.71
N VAL A 26 -3.33 10.00 -0.99
CA VAL A 26 -3.21 8.92 -0.02
C VAL A 26 -3.75 7.63 -0.63
N VAL A 27 -2.97 6.57 -0.54
CA VAL A 27 -3.34 5.23 -1.00
C VAL A 27 -3.20 4.25 0.14
N GLU A 28 -4.16 3.34 0.24
CA GLU A 28 -4.08 2.21 1.16
C GLU A 28 -3.68 0.95 0.39
N LEU A 29 -2.62 0.30 0.85
CA LEU A 29 -2.27 -1.05 0.44
C LEU A 29 -2.72 -2.00 1.53
N VAL A 30 -3.57 -2.96 1.18
CA VAL A 30 -4.02 -3.97 2.13
C VAL A 30 -3.49 -5.33 1.72
N ILE A 31 -2.72 -5.96 2.60
CA ILE A 31 -2.21 -7.32 2.45
C ILE A 31 -2.98 -8.21 3.42
N SER A 32 -3.55 -9.30 2.93
CA SER A 32 -4.25 -10.26 3.79
C SER A 32 -3.73 -11.67 3.57
N ASN A 33 -3.60 -12.43 4.65
CA ASN A 33 -3.45 -13.89 4.61
C ASN A 33 -4.80 -14.57 4.92
N PRO A 34 -5.71 -14.70 3.95
CA PRO A 34 -6.97 -15.44 4.10
C PRO A 34 -6.78 -16.97 4.06
N GLY A 35 -5.55 -17.47 3.99
CA GLY A 35 -5.26 -18.90 3.96
C GLY A 35 -5.68 -19.62 5.24
N ASP A 36 -5.51 -20.94 5.25
CA ASP A 36 -5.75 -21.81 6.40
C ASP A 36 -4.48 -22.04 7.25
N ARG A 37 -3.34 -21.45 6.83
CA ARG A 37 -2.02 -21.56 7.47
C ARG A 37 -1.32 -20.20 7.58
N ASP A 38 -0.38 -20.12 8.50
CA ASP A 38 0.52 -18.97 8.61
C ASP A 38 1.55 -18.97 7.46
N VAL A 39 1.93 -17.79 7.01
CA VAL A 39 3.11 -17.61 6.16
C VAL A 39 4.30 -17.30 7.07
N THR A 40 5.35 -18.11 7.01
CA THR A 40 6.53 -17.95 7.86
C THR A 40 7.70 -17.36 7.08
N PRO A 41 8.69 -16.70 7.73
CA PRO A 41 9.84 -16.14 7.03
C PRO A 41 10.59 -17.13 6.10
N PRO A 42 10.75 -18.43 6.44
CA PRO A 42 11.35 -19.41 5.53
C PRO A 42 10.58 -19.66 4.22
N MET A 43 9.31 -19.27 4.15
CA MET A 43 8.50 -19.36 2.92
C MET A 43 8.82 -18.23 1.94
N PHE A 44 9.66 -17.26 2.31
CA PHE A 44 10.20 -16.27 1.39
C PHE A 44 11.45 -16.85 0.72
N HIS A 45 11.34 -17.17 -0.57
CA HIS A 45 12.41 -17.70 -1.39
C HIS A 45 13.63 -16.77 -1.33
N GLU A 46 14.77 -17.34 -0.89
CA GLU A 46 16.04 -16.63 -0.72
C GLU A 46 15.94 -15.39 0.20
N ALA A 47 15.00 -15.37 1.15
CA ALA A 47 14.73 -14.22 2.03
C ALA A 47 14.48 -12.91 1.26
N LYS A 48 13.94 -12.99 0.04
CA LYS A 48 13.61 -11.82 -0.76
C LYS A 48 12.30 -11.17 -0.28
N PRO A 49 12.18 -9.83 -0.31
CA PRO A 49 10.94 -9.14 0.08
C PRO A 49 9.85 -9.24 -0.99
N ILE A 50 8.59 -9.03 -0.60
CA ILE A 50 7.51 -8.74 -1.55
C ILE A 50 7.65 -7.29 -1.99
N LYS A 51 7.59 -7.02 -3.30
CA LYS A 51 7.80 -5.69 -3.89
C LYS A 51 6.54 -5.20 -4.57
N PHE A 52 6.01 -4.09 -4.09
CA PHE A 52 4.91 -3.35 -4.72
C PHE A 52 5.43 -2.11 -5.42
N ASP A 53 4.88 -1.82 -6.59
CA ASP A 53 5.21 -0.68 -7.42
C ASP A 53 4.11 0.37 -7.35
N PHE A 54 4.50 1.58 -6.94
CA PHE A 54 3.67 2.77 -6.83
C PHE A 54 4.23 3.93 -7.68
N ASP A 55 5.19 3.66 -8.57
CA ASP A 55 6.11 4.59 -9.23
C ASP A 55 7.00 5.40 -8.28
N ALA A 56 6.43 5.99 -7.23
CA ALA A 56 7.15 6.70 -6.18
C ALA A 56 6.28 6.80 -4.91
N VAL A 57 6.82 6.38 -3.76
CA VAL A 57 6.21 6.62 -2.44
C VAL A 57 6.90 7.82 -1.82
N ALA A 58 6.14 8.87 -1.52
CA ALA A 58 6.67 10.07 -0.86
C ALA A 58 6.89 9.80 0.64
N ALA A 59 5.93 9.12 1.29
CA ALA A 59 6.05 8.71 2.69
C ALA A 59 5.13 7.52 3.00
N VAL A 60 5.54 6.69 3.97
CA VAL A 60 4.62 5.79 4.68
C VAL A 60 4.00 6.59 5.83
N LEU A 61 2.68 6.73 5.82
CA LEU A 61 1.96 7.53 6.82
C LEU A 61 1.54 6.69 8.02
N HIS A 62 1.06 5.47 7.76
CA HIS A 62 0.55 4.59 8.80
C HIS A 62 0.67 3.12 8.41
N VAL A 63 0.87 2.26 9.40
CA VAL A 63 0.83 0.81 9.25
C VAL A 63 -0.02 0.27 10.39
N ALA A 64 -1.06 -0.48 10.04
CA ALA A 64 -1.96 -1.14 10.98
C ALA A 64 -2.07 -2.63 10.66
N THR A 65 -2.48 -3.42 11.66
CA THR A 65 -2.81 -4.83 11.45
C THR A 65 -4.03 -5.23 12.25
N ASP A 66 -4.78 -6.20 11.71
CA ASP A 66 -5.86 -6.90 12.37
C ASP A 66 -5.54 -8.41 12.35
N PRO A 67 -5.50 -9.11 13.50
CA PRO A 67 -5.73 -8.58 14.85
C PRO A 67 -4.61 -7.64 15.31
N ALA A 68 -4.96 -6.63 16.11
CA ALA A 68 -4.04 -5.55 16.54
C ALA A 68 -2.79 -6.00 17.32
N ASN A 69 -2.78 -7.24 17.81
CA ASN A 69 -1.64 -7.84 18.51
C ASN A 69 -0.75 -8.72 17.62
N ALA A 70 -1.04 -8.80 16.32
CA ALA A 70 -0.19 -9.49 15.37
C ALA A 70 1.11 -8.71 15.14
N LEU A 71 2.18 -9.43 14.80
CA LEU A 71 3.45 -8.80 14.45
C LEU A 71 3.31 -8.15 13.08
N LEU A 72 3.80 -6.91 12.97
CA LEU A 72 3.91 -6.22 11.70
C LEU A 72 5.22 -6.63 11.01
N PRO A 73 5.20 -6.87 9.69
CA PRO A 73 6.44 -6.97 8.93
C PRO A 73 7.16 -5.63 8.93
N GLU A 74 8.47 -5.66 8.73
CA GLU A 74 9.20 -4.46 8.36
C GLU A 74 8.76 -4.03 6.96
N ILE A 75 8.38 -2.76 6.84
CA ILE A 75 7.95 -2.15 5.58
C ILE A 75 8.90 -1.00 5.27
N THR A 76 9.59 -1.11 4.14
CA THR A 76 10.53 -0.08 3.67
C THR A 76 10.12 0.44 2.31
N THR A 77 10.57 1.64 1.96
CA THR A 77 10.39 2.18 0.61
C THR A 77 11.60 1.85 -0.25
N TRP A 78 11.38 1.52 -1.51
CA TRP A 78 12.46 1.37 -2.49
C TRP A 78 12.31 2.38 -3.60
N GLN A 79 13.43 2.76 -4.20
CA GLN A 79 13.48 3.62 -5.37
C GLN A 79 14.60 3.18 -6.30
N GLU A 80 14.33 3.19 -7.59
CA GLU A 80 15.26 2.84 -8.65
C GLU A 80 15.19 3.89 -9.76
N ILE A 81 16.34 4.32 -10.26
CA ILE A 81 16.41 5.22 -11.42
C ILE A 81 16.46 4.37 -12.67
N ILE A 82 15.47 4.49 -13.54
CA ILE A 82 15.45 3.77 -14.82
C ILE A 82 16.42 4.47 -15.78
N ARG A 83 17.64 3.93 -15.88
CA ARG A 83 18.66 4.41 -16.82
C ARG A 83 18.11 4.36 -18.26
N GLY A 84 18.37 5.41 -19.04
CA GLY A 84 17.93 5.51 -20.45
C GLY A 84 16.53 6.10 -20.67
N THR A 85 15.77 6.40 -19.62
CA THR A 85 14.44 7.05 -19.73
C THR A 85 14.43 8.54 -19.37
N GLY A 86 15.60 9.16 -19.32
CA GLY A 86 15.74 10.57 -18.91
C GLY A 86 15.53 10.80 -17.40
N GLY A 87 15.75 9.78 -16.56
CA GLY A 87 15.69 9.91 -15.10
C GLY A 87 14.31 9.63 -14.50
N ARG A 88 13.45 8.83 -15.16
CA ARG A 88 12.24 8.35 -14.49
C ARG A 88 12.62 7.50 -13.28
N HIS A 89 11.91 7.76 -12.19
CA HIS A 89 12.01 6.97 -10.98
C HIS A 89 10.93 5.89 -11.00
N LYS A 90 11.33 4.69 -10.59
CA LYS A 90 10.45 3.61 -10.18
C LYS A 90 10.58 3.47 -8.66
N GLY A 91 9.54 3.05 -7.98
CA GLY A 91 9.59 3.02 -6.54
C GLY A 91 8.30 2.51 -5.95
N GLY A 92 8.35 2.21 -4.65
CA GLY A 92 7.21 1.62 -3.99
C GLY A 92 7.57 1.08 -2.63
N LEU A 93 6.87 0.02 -2.23
CA LEU A 93 7.03 -0.62 -0.93
C LEU A 93 7.70 -1.98 -1.05
N LEU A 94 8.56 -2.28 -0.09
CA LEU A 94 9.06 -3.61 0.22
C LEU A 94 8.41 -4.08 1.51
N ILE A 95 7.98 -5.34 1.52
CA ILE A 95 7.59 -6.04 2.73
C ILE A 95 8.64 -7.11 2.96
N GLU A 96 9.44 -6.93 4.01
CA GLU A 96 10.50 -7.85 4.36
C GLU A 96 9.94 -9.22 4.80
N PRO A 97 10.72 -10.30 4.67
CA PRO A 97 10.32 -11.61 5.16
C PRO A 97 9.85 -11.57 6.62
N ALA A 98 8.62 -12.02 6.85
CA ALA A 98 7.97 -11.92 8.14
C ALA A 98 7.01 -13.08 8.40
N HIS A 99 6.56 -13.20 9.64
CA HIS A 99 5.48 -14.11 10.00
C HIS A 99 4.12 -13.43 9.80
N LEU A 100 3.41 -13.81 8.73
CA LEU A 100 2.04 -13.35 8.47
C LEU A 100 1.07 -14.41 8.97
N ARG A 101 0.42 -14.12 10.11
CA ARG A 101 -0.52 -15.04 10.74
C ARG A 101 -1.72 -15.30 9.84
N ARG A 102 -2.28 -16.48 9.96
CA ARG A 102 -3.55 -16.83 9.36
C ARG A 102 -4.64 -15.84 9.75
N GLY A 103 -5.37 -15.35 8.77
CA GLY A 103 -6.44 -14.35 8.95
C GLY A 103 -5.92 -12.93 9.22
N GLN A 104 -4.59 -12.73 9.27
CA GLN A 104 -4.03 -11.41 9.50
C GLN A 104 -4.26 -10.53 8.26
N THR A 105 -4.69 -9.31 8.52
CA THR A 105 -4.73 -8.22 7.55
C THR A 105 -3.76 -7.13 7.99
N ILE A 106 -2.99 -6.59 7.05
CA ILE A 106 -2.08 -5.47 7.24
C ILE A 106 -2.51 -4.37 6.29
N THR A 107 -2.74 -3.17 6.82
CA THR A 107 -3.09 -2.00 6.05
C THR A 107 -1.95 -1.01 6.14
N VAL A 108 -1.40 -0.63 4.99
CA VAL A 108 -0.31 0.33 4.85
C VAL A 108 -0.87 1.56 4.13
N THR A 109 -0.92 2.68 4.83
CA THR A 109 -1.36 3.96 4.27
C THR A 109 -0.13 4.74 3.81
N VAL A 110 -0.06 5.06 2.53
CA VAL A 110 1.07 5.77 1.91
C VAL A 110 0.65 7.07 1.26
N LEU A 111 1.54 8.05 1.33
CA LEU A 111 1.48 9.29 0.55
C LEU A 111 2.27 9.10 -0.74
N ILE A 112 1.64 9.41 -1.85
CA ILE A 112 2.22 9.38 -3.20
C ILE A 112 2.07 10.76 -3.82
N ASP A 113 3.03 11.17 -4.63
CA ASP A 113 2.96 12.41 -5.41
C ASP A 113 2.96 12.04 -6.90
N GLY A 114 1.79 12.06 -7.53
CA GLY A 114 1.65 11.72 -8.95
C GLY A 114 0.29 11.15 -9.38
N GLU A 115 0.18 10.93 -10.69
CA GLU A 115 -1.06 10.51 -11.39
C GLU A 115 -1.58 9.13 -10.98
N GLU A 116 -2.91 8.97 -10.98
CA GLU A 116 -3.64 7.72 -10.70
C GLU A 116 -3.18 6.55 -11.56
N LYS A 117 -2.69 5.49 -10.90
CA LYS A 117 -2.22 4.26 -11.55
C LYS A 117 -2.51 3.04 -10.69
N PRO A 118 -2.79 1.88 -11.32
CA PRO A 118 -2.88 0.61 -10.62
C PRO A 118 -1.57 0.26 -9.92
N VAL A 119 -1.67 -0.27 -8.70
CA VAL A 119 -0.54 -0.80 -7.94
C VAL A 119 -0.27 -2.22 -8.39
N HIS A 120 1.00 -2.54 -8.65
CA HIS A 120 1.40 -3.88 -9.09
C HIS A 120 2.33 -4.52 -8.08
N CYS A 121 2.06 -5.77 -7.71
CA CYS A 121 3.05 -6.62 -7.06
C CYS A 121 4.05 -7.08 -8.12
N VAL A 122 5.24 -6.50 -8.13
CA VAL A 122 6.29 -6.75 -9.14
C VAL A 122 7.29 -7.83 -8.71
N GLN A 123 7.30 -8.19 -7.42
CA GLN A 123 8.06 -9.32 -6.90
C GLN A 123 7.25 -10.00 -5.80
N PHE A 124 7.00 -11.30 -5.95
CA PHE A 124 6.26 -12.10 -4.98
C PHE A 124 7.03 -13.41 -4.71
N PRO A 125 8.07 -13.37 -3.86
CA PRO A 125 8.97 -14.50 -3.69
C PRO A 125 8.46 -15.49 -2.63
N LEU A 126 7.15 -15.73 -2.54
CA LEU A 126 6.62 -16.73 -1.61
C LEU A 126 6.52 -18.10 -2.30
N ILE A 127 6.98 -19.15 -1.62
CA ILE A 127 6.81 -20.54 -2.06
C ILE A 127 5.51 -21.13 -1.53
N ASP A 128 4.86 -21.98 -2.32
CA ASP A 128 3.58 -22.64 -2.01
C ASP A 128 2.42 -21.67 -1.72
N VAL A 129 2.56 -20.43 -2.19
CA VAL A 129 1.61 -19.34 -1.96
C VAL A 129 1.23 -18.70 -3.30
N GLU A 130 -0.07 -18.57 -3.54
CA GLU A 130 -0.70 -17.92 -4.67
C GLU A 130 -1.11 -16.48 -4.33
N GLN A 131 -0.80 -15.55 -5.23
CA GLN A 131 -1.30 -14.18 -5.18
C GLN A 131 -2.73 -14.10 -5.74
N SER A 132 -3.60 -13.34 -5.07
CA SER A 132 -4.95 -12.99 -5.52
C SER A 132 -5.20 -11.49 -5.40
N ASN A 133 -5.90 -10.91 -6.39
CA ASN A 133 -6.26 -9.49 -6.39
C ASN A 133 -7.76 -9.27 -6.07
N VAL A 134 -8.40 -10.23 -5.40
CA VAL A 134 -9.82 -10.15 -5.01
C VAL A 134 -9.94 -9.38 -3.70
N ARG A 135 -10.88 -8.43 -3.64
CA ARG A 135 -11.16 -7.67 -2.41
C ARG A 135 -11.63 -8.62 -1.28
N PRO A 136 -10.95 -8.72 -0.11
CA PRO A 136 -11.47 -9.26 1.13
C PRO A 136 -12.75 -8.51 1.51
N GLY A 137 -13.77 -9.26 1.91
CA GLY A 137 -15.08 -8.72 2.25
C GLY A 137 -15.10 -7.88 3.53
N SER A 138 -16.12 -7.02 3.62
CA SER A 138 -16.56 -6.20 4.77
C SER A 138 -15.62 -5.11 5.30
N LEU A 139 -14.40 -5.42 5.73
CA LEU A 139 -13.51 -4.44 6.37
C LEU A 139 -13.10 -3.29 5.41
N SER A 140 -12.89 -3.63 4.14
CA SER A 140 -12.69 -2.68 3.04
C SER A 140 -13.77 -1.61 2.90
N ARG A 141 -15.02 -1.91 3.28
CA ARG A 141 -16.14 -0.97 3.14
C ARG A 141 -16.22 0.02 4.31
N GLU A 142 -15.84 -0.39 5.51
CA GLU A 142 -15.91 0.47 6.69
C GLU A 142 -14.86 1.60 6.62
N THR A 143 -13.64 1.30 6.16
CA THR A 143 -12.60 2.34 5.94
C THR A 143 -12.90 3.23 4.73
N ALA A 144 -13.38 2.64 3.63
CA ALA A 144 -13.75 3.40 2.43
C ALA A 144 -14.92 4.37 2.68
N ASN A 145 -15.90 3.99 3.53
CA ASN A 145 -17.00 4.87 3.91
C ASN A 145 -16.58 5.99 4.88
N ALA A 146 -15.48 5.83 5.63
CA ALA A 146 -14.97 6.84 6.55
C ALA A 146 -14.15 7.95 5.84
N LEU A 147 -13.70 7.72 4.61
CA LEU A 147 -12.79 8.60 3.86
C LEU A 147 -13.42 9.21 2.59
N ASP A 148 -14.76 9.17 2.47
CA ASP A 148 -15.57 9.56 1.30
C ASP A 148 -15.59 11.09 0.99
N GLY A 149 -14.44 11.74 1.12
CA GLY A 149 -14.20 13.12 0.72
C GLY A 149 -12.88 13.37 -0.02
N ALA A 150 -11.93 12.43 -0.07
CA ALA A 150 -10.63 12.69 -0.72
C ALA A 150 -9.77 11.47 -1.12
N SER A 151 -10.18 10.22 -0.90
CA SER A 151 -9.28 9.07 -1.08
C SER A 151 -9.69 8.14 -2.21
N LEU A 152 -8.73 7.80 -3.07
CA LEU A 152 -8.82 6.66 -3.97
C LEU A 152 -8.45 5.38 -3.20
N TYR A 153 -9.43 4.49 -3.07
CA TYR A 153 -9.28 3.18 -2.49
C TYR A 153 -8.68 2.19 -3.51
N ILE A 154 -7.39 1.88 -3.39
CA ILE A 154 -6.78 0.78 -4.13
C ILE A 154 -7.00 -0.50 -3.31
N GLY A 155 -7.83 -1.38 -3.87
CA GLY A 155 -8.36 -2.51 -3.13
C GLY A 155 -7.28 -3.50 -2.65
N PRO A 156 -7.57 -4.26 -1.59
CA PRO A 156 -6.72 -5.28 -1.00
C PRO A 156 -6.28 -6.41 -1.93
N PHE A 157 -5.08 -6.90 -1.64
CA PHE A 157 -4.46 -8.10 -2.19
C PHE A 157 -4.68 -9.28 -1.23
N GLY A 158 -5.31 -10.34 -1.74
CA GLY A 158 -5.49 -11.61 -1.04
C GLY A 158 -4.36 -12.58 -1.35
N ILE A 159 -3.89 -13.34 -0.36
CA ILE A 159 -2.86 -14.35 -0.55
C ILE A 159 -3.45 -15.73 -0.20
N ARG A 160 -3.47 -16.68 -1.13
CA ARG A 160 -3.94 -18.06 -0.90
C ARG A 160 -2.75 -19.02 -0.84
N VAL A 161 -2.82 -20.09 -0.05
CA VAL A 161 -1.76 -21.12 0.00
C VAL A 161 -2.24 -22.33 -0.80
N GLY A 162 -1.38 -22.88 -1.67
CA GLY A 162 -1.65 -24.08 -2.46
C GLY A 162 -1.68 -25.35 -1.59
N ARG A 163 -2.39 -26.39 -2.04
CA ARG A 163 -2.59 -27.66 -1.31
C ARG A 163 -1.30 -28.47 -1.14
#